data_AF-A0A0J8VCI2-F1
#
_entry.id   AF-A0A0J8VCI2-F1
#
_cell.length_a   1.000
_cell.length_b   1.000
_cell.length_c   1.000
_cell.angle_alpha   90.00
_cell.angle_beta   90.00
_cell.angle_gamma   90.00
#
_symmetry.space_group_name_H-M   'P 1'
#
loop_
_entity.id
_entity.type
_entity.pdbx_description
1 polymer ?
#
loop_
_entity_poly.entity_id
_entity_poly.type
_entity_poly.pdbx_seq_one_letter_code
_entity_poly.pdbx_strand_id
1 'polypeptide(L)'
;MAITIRNVDKHYYMIEDLKQLTNNKVTTKALIKGGYMAVELGNQLKEEQAAHQQTKDELLKLKEVVSNYLHHHNALANSIK
;
A
#
# COMPACT_ATOMS: atom_id res chain seq x y z
N MET A 1 -38.05 10.01 3.55
CA MET A 1 -37.18 8.82 3.69
C MET A 1 -36.20 9.09 4.81
N ALA A 2 -36.48 8.64 6.03
CA ALA A 2 -35.54 8.79 7.14
C ALA A 2 -34.57 7.60 7.10
N ILE A 3 -33.36 7.82 6.60
CA ILE A 3 -32.27 6.87 6.79
C ILE A 3 -31.89 7.00 8.26
N THR A 4 -32.33 6.06 9.10
CA THR A 4 -31.91 6.00 10.50
C THR A 4 -30.44 5.58 10.53
N ILE A 5 -29.54 6.57 10.52
CA ILE A 5 -28.09 6.35 10.63
C ILE A 5 -27.83 5.75 12.02
N ARG A 6 -27.65 4.43 12.10
CA ARG A 6 -27.18 3.78 13.34
C ARG A 6 -25.73 4.24 13.56
N ASN A 7 -25.41 4.70 14.78
CA ASN A 7 -24.14 5.34 15.17
C ASN A 7 -23.92 6.78 14.67
N VAL A 8 -24.86 7.68 14.94
CA VAL A 8 -24.69 9.13 14.75
C VAL A 8 -23.39 9.68 15.38
N ASP A 9 -22.99 9.17 16.54
CA ASP A 9 -21.77 9.62 17.22
C ASP A 9 -20.51 9.29 16.41
N LYS A 10 -20.40 8.07 15.88
CA LYS A 10 -19.23 7.66 15.08
C LYS A 10 -19.12 8.47 13.80
N HIS A 11 -20.25 8.75 13.15
CA HIS A 11 -20.27 9.60 11.96
C HIS A 11 -19.89 11.04 12.28
N TYR A 12 -20.32 11.57 13.43
CA TYR A 12 -19.93 12.90 13.89
C TYR A 12 -18.42 13.01 14.08
N TYR A 13 -17.80 12.08 14.82
CA TYR A 13 -16.34 12.06 15.03
C TYR A 13 -15.57 11.90 13.72
N MET A 14 -16.00 10.99 12.85
CA MET A 14 -15.37 10.80 11.53
C MET A 14 -15.39 12.08 10.67
N ILE A 15 -16.49 12.83 10.71
CA ILE A 15 -16.64 14.08 9.97
C ILE A 15 -15.74 15.18 10.56
N GLU A 16 -15.63 15.27 11.88
CA GLU A 16 -14.74 16.24 12.54
C GLU A 16 -13.27 15.92 12.24
N ASP A 17 -12.87 14.65 12.28
CA ASP A 17 -11.52 14.22 11.89
C ASP A 17 -11.24 14.56 10.42
N LEU A 18 -12.22 14.34 9.53
CA LEU A 18 -12.12 14.74 8.11
C LEU A 18 -11.98 16.25 7.94
N LYS A 19 -12.69 17.06 8.72
CA LYS A 19 -12.57 18.52 8.67
C LYS A 19 -11.20 18.99 9.12
N GLN A 20 -10.64 18.36 10.16
CA GLN A 20 -9.28 18.63 10.61
C GLN A 20 -8.24 18.25 9.55
N LEU A 21 -8.31 17.02 9.02
CA LEU A 21 -7.45 16.50 7.95
C LEU A 21 -7.47 17.37 6.69
N THR A 22 -8.65 17.86 6.31
CA THR A 22 -8.82 18.66 5.09
C THR A 22 -8.65 20.16 5.31
N ASN A 23 -8.45 20.59 6.56
CA ASN A 23 -8.43 21.97 7.04
C ASN A 23 -9.65 22.80 6.58
N ASN A 24 -10.82 22.17 6.54
CA ASN A 24 -12.06 22.78 6.04
C ASN A 24 -13.15 22.70 7.10
N LYS A 25 -13.70 23.85 7.49
CA LYS A 25 -14.79 23.93 8.47
C LYS A 25 -16.14 23.44 7.94
N VAL A 26 -16.30 23.39 6.61
CA VAL A 26 -17.54 23.01 5.93
C VAL A 26 -17.53 21.52 5.60
N THR A 27 -18.48 20.77 6.18
CA THR A 27 -18.62 19.32 6.03
C THR A 27 -18.61 18.86 4.57
N THR A 28 -19.36 19.54 3.69
CA THR A 28 -19.44 19.17 2.27
C THR A 28 -18.09 19.34 1.55
N LYS A 29 -17.35 20.42 1.85
CA LYS A 29 -16.02 20.65 1.27
C LYS A 29 -14.98 19.65 1.80
N ALA A 30 -15.07 19.31 3.09
CA ALA A 30 -14.22 18.30 3.71
C ALA A 30 -14.47 16.91 3.11
N LEU A 31 -15.73 16.53 2.88
CA LEU A 31 -16.08 15.25 2.25
C LEU A 31 -15.61 15.15 0.80
N ILE A 32 -15.80 16.20 0.00
CA ILE A 32 -15.34 16.22 -1.40
C ILE A 32 -13.82 16.09 -1.46
N LYS A 33 -13.10 16.90 -0.68
CA LYS A 33 -11.64 16.85 -0.62
C LYS A 33 -11.12 15.52 -0.07
N GLY A 34 -11.77 14.98 0.96
CA GLY A 34 -11.47 13.66 1.50
C GLY A 34 -11.70 12.54 0.47
N GLY A 35 -12.74 12.66 -0.36
CA GLY A 35 -12.99 11.73 -1.47
C GLY A 35 -11.87 11.74 -2.50
N TYR A 36 -11.41 12.92 -2.93
CA TYR A 36 -10.27 13.04 -3.84
C TYR A 36 -8.98 12.48 -3.22
N MET A 37 -8.71 12.79 -1.95
CA MET A 37 -7.54 12.26 -1.23
C MET A 37 -7.57 10.72 -1.14
N ALA A 38 -8.74 10.13 -0.89
CA ALA A 38 -8.88 8.68 -0.82
C ALA A 38 -8.58 8.00 -2.17
N VAL A 39 -9.00 8.61 -3.28
CA VAL A 39 -8.70 8.12 -4.63
C VAL A 39 -7.21 8.23 -4.93
N GLU A 40 -6.60 9.37 -4.59
CA GLU A 40 -5.17 9.61 -4.80
C GLU A 40 -4.29 8.62 -4.02
N LEU A 41 -4.57 8.45 -2.72
CA LEU A 41 -3.89 7.47 -1.87
C LEU A 41 -4.09 6.04 -2.38
N GLY A 42 -5.28 5.72 -2.88
CA GLY A 42 -5.56 4.41 -3.49
C GLY A 42 -4.74 4.17 -4.75
N ASN A 43 -4.50 5.20 -5.57
CA ASN A 43 -3.66 5.10 -6.75
C ASN A 43 -2.17 4.96 -6.38
N GLN A 44 -1.68 5.79 -5.45
CA GLN A 44 -0.31 5.69 -4.94
C GLN A 44 -0.02 4.30 -4.35
N LEU A 45 -0.95 3.75 -3.58
CA LEU A 45 -0.81 2.41 -3.01
C LEU A 45 -0.71 1.33 -4.10
N LYS A 46 -1.49 1.45 -5.19
CA LYS A 46 -1.40 0.50 -6.32
C LYS A 46 -0.06 0.59 -7.03
N GLU A 47 0.46 1.80 -7.22
CA GLU A 47 1.77 2.03 -7.82
C GLU A 47 2.89 1.44 -6.95
N GLU A 48 2.87 1.70 -5.64
CA GLU A 48 3.82 1.11 -4.70
C GLU A 48 3.72 -0.41 -4.64
N GLN A 49 2.52 -0.98 -4.67
CA GLN A 49 2.34 -2.43 -4.71
C GLN A 49 2.92 -3.04 -5.99
N ALA A 50 2.73 -2.39 -7.14
CA ALA A 50 3.31 -2.82 -8.40
C ALA A 50 4.84 -2.74 -8.37
N ALA A 51 5.40 -1.64 -7.89
CA ALA A 51 6.85 -1.46 -7.74
C ALA A 51 7.44 -2.50 -6.77
N HIS A 52 6.81 -2.69 -5.60
CA HIS A 52 7.22 -3.68 -4.62
C HIS A 52 7.19 -5.11 -5.18
N GLN A 53 6.16 -5.45 -5.96
CA GLN A 53 6.09 -6.75 -6.60
C GLN A 53 7.22 -6.95 -7.63
N GLN A 54 7.53 -5.93 -8.43
CA GLN A 54 8.66 -5.96 -9.37
C GLN A 54 9.99 -6.16 -8.63
N THR A 55 10.26 -5.37 -7.58
CA THR A 55 11.47 -5.51 -6.77
C THR A 55 11.57 -6.89 -6.12
N LYS A 56 10.43 -7.44 -5.64
CA LYS A 56 10.40 -8.78 -5.05
C LYS A 56 10.74 -9.86 -6.08
N ASP A 57 10.23 -9.74 -7.30
CA ASP A 57 10.51 -10.69 -8.38
C ASP A 57 11.97 -10.62 -8.82
N GLU A 58 12.57 -9.43 -8.89
CA GLU A 58 14.00 -9.25 -9.16
C GLU A 58 14.87 -9.86 -8.05
N LEU A 59 14.48 -9.67 -6.79
CA LEU A 59 15.20 -10.22 -5.65
C LEU A 59 15.13 -11.76 -5.64
N LEU A 60 13.99 -12.34 -6.02
CA LEU A 60 13.87 -13.80 -6.19
C LEU A 60 14.80 -14.32 -7.29
N LYS A 61 14.83 -13.67 -8.46
CA LYS A 61 15.73 -14.04 -9.55
C LYS A 61 17.20 -13.94 -9.13
N LEU A 62 17.58 -12.88 -8.42
CA LEU A 62 18.95 -12.71 -7.95
C LEU A 62 19.34 -13.81 -6.94
N LYS A 63 18.43 -14.15 -6.02
CA LYS A 63 18.65 -15.26 -5.07
C LYS A 63 18.83 -16.59 -5.78
N GLU A 64 18.05 -16.85 -6.83
CA GLU A 64 18.18 -18.06 -7.64
C GLU A 64 19.54 -18.12 -8.34
N VAL A 65 19.96 -17.02 -8.96
CA VAL A 65 21.28 -16.92 -9.62
C VAL A 65 22.43 -17.16 -8.64
N VAL A 66 22.39 -16.51 -7.46
CA VAL A 66 23.41 -16.70 -6.42
C VAL A 66 23.40 -18.13 -5.89
N SER A 67 22.23 -18.72 -5.65
CA SER A 67 22.10 -20.10 -5.20
C SER A 67 22.70 -21.07 -6.23
N ASN A 68 22.38 -20.90 -7.51
CA ASN A 68 22.92 -21.74 -8.59
C ASN A 68 24.43 -21.57 -8.72
N TYR A 69 24.95 -20.34 -8.63
CA TYR A 69 26.39 -20.08 -8.63
C TYR A 69 27.10 -20.81 -7.47
N LEU A 70 26.58 -20.69 -6.26
CA LEU A 70 27.13 -21.38 -5.08
C LEU A 70 27.04 -22.90 -5.21
N HIS A 71 25.97 -23.41 -5.81
CA HIS A 71 25.80 -24.85 -6.05
C HIS A 71 26.86 -25.38 -7.03
N HIS A 72 27.04 -24.71 -8.18
CA HIS A 72 28.06 -25.07 -9.16
C HIS A 72 29.48 -24.92 -8.61
N HIS A 73 29.75 -23.87 -7.83
CA HIS A 73 31.04 -23.68 -7.19
C HIS A 73 31.37 -24.81 -6.22
N ASN A 74 30.42 -25.21 -5.37
CA ASN A 74 30.59 -26.34 -4.46
C ASN A 74 30.77 -27.67 -5.21
N ALA A 75 30.02 -27.89 -6.29
CA ALA A 75 30.16 -29.09 -7.11
C ALA A 75 31.55 -29.21 -7.73
N LEU A 76 32.09 -28.10 -8.27
CA LEU A 76 33.45 -28.04 -8.79
C LEU A 76 34.50 -28.25 -7.69
N ALA A 77 34.37 -27.59 -6.55
CA ALA A 77 35.28 -27.74 -5.42
C ALA A 77 35.33 -29.19 -4.90
N ASN A 78 34.19 -29.88 -4.88
CA ASN A 78 34.12 -31.29 -4.47
C ASN A 78 34.63 -32.26 -5.53
N SER A 79 34.63 -31.91 -6.83
CA SER A 79 35.17 -32.75 -7.90
C SER A 79 36.70 -32.74 -8.01
N ILE A 80 37.37 -31.80 -7.34
CA ILE A 80 38.84 -31.65 -7.35
C ILE A 80 39.48 -32.32 -6.11
N LYS A 81 38.67 -32.84 -5.18
CA LYS A 81 39.11 -33.70 -4.06
C LYS A 81 39.05 -35.17 -4.44
#